data_AF-A0A7C7JPV6-F1
#
_entry.id   AF-A0A7C7JPV6-F1
#
_cell.length_a   1.000
_cell.length_b   1.000
_cell.length_c   1.000
_cell.angle_alpha   90.00
_cell.angle_beta   90.00
_cell.angle_gamma   90.00
#
_symmetry.space_group_name_H-M   'P 1'
#
loop_
_entity.id
_entity.type
_entity.pdbx_description
1 polymer ?
#
loop_
_entity_poly.entity_id
_entity_poly.type
_entity_poly.pdbx_seq_one_letter_code
_entity_poly.pdbx_strand_id
1 'polypeptide(L)'
;MLRLMGDNGKPNDNILMHILSPYPEHRSALTDCTKLISAGFTSRTAMLIYGYEYLEWPMEPAIESFETLASQYVTLGVRSQSDVEGLVHPIHRNGRAIRGSQDRVRRLSSLCA
;
A
#
# COMPACT_ATOMS: atom_id res chain seq x y z
N MET A 1 -1.01 1.34 7.08
CA MET A 1 -2.33 1.93 7.39
C MET A 1 -2.37 3.30 6.73
N LEU A 2 -3.42 3.60 5.97
CA LEU A 2 -3.65 4.89 5.32
C LEU A 2 -4.76 5.66 6.05
N ARG A 3 -4.34 6.56 6.93
CA ARG A 3 -5.24 7.38 7.77
C ARG A 3 -4.93 8.87 7.54
N LEU A 4 -5.67 9.47 6.61
CA LEU A 4 -5.53 10.87 6.19
C LEU A 4 -6.02 11.88 7.24
N MET A 5 -6.89 11.48 8.17
CA MET A 5 -7.33 12.30 9.30
C MET A 5 -6.89 11.68 10.62
N GLY A 6 -6.48 12.50 11.58
CA GLY A 6 -6.30 12.09 12.96
C GLY A 6 -7.63 11.80 13.65
N ASP A 7 -7.56 11.23 14.86
CA ASP A 7 -8.75 10.89 15.65
C ASP A 7 -9.52 12.15 16.12
N ASN A 8 -8.86 13.31 16.07
CA ASN A 8 -9.43 14.63 16.31
C ASN A 8 -10.06 15.28 15.05
N GLY A 9 -10.09 14.58 13.91
CA GLY A 9 -10.61 15.11 12.65
C GLY A 9 -9.69 16.11 11.93
N LYS A 10 -8.45 16.33 12.41
CA LYS A 10 -7.47 17.17 11.71
C LYS A 10 -6.70 16.36 10.67
N PRO A 11 -6.29 16.96 9.55
CA PRO A 11 -5.44 16.29 8.55
C PRO A 11 -4.15 15.73 9.17
N ASN A 12 -3.72 14.59 8.64
CA ASN A 12 -2.45 13.95 8.97
C ASN A 12 -1.48 14.09 7.80
N ASP A 13 -0.71 15.18 7.83
CA ASP A 13 0.10 15.63 6.70
C ASP A 13 1.22 14.65 6.31
N ASN A 14 1.64 13.77 7.22
CA ASN A 14 2.76 12.86 7.02
C ASN A 14 2.35 11.45 6.58
N ILE A 15 1.05 11.15 6.46
CA ILE A 15 0.62 9.78 6.19
C ILE A 15 1.11 9.24 4.84
N LEU A 16 1.17 10.11 3.82
CA LEU A 16 1.61 9.72 2.49
C LEU A 16 3.08 9.31 2.47
N MET A 17 3.89 9.86 3.39
CA MET A 17 5.29 9.42 3.57
C MET A 17 5.36 7.92 3.89
N HIS A 18 4.47 7.42 4.74
CA HIS A 18 4.43 6.00 5.12
C HIS A 18 3.91 5.08 4.03
N ILE A 19 3.39 5.63 2.93
CA ILE A 19 2.90 4.84 1.78
C ILE A 19 3.88 4.95 0.61
N LEU A 20 4.24 6.17 0.22
CA LEU A 20 4.89 6.47 -1.05
C LEU A 20 6.39 6.69 -0.95
N SER A 21 6.93 6.88 0.26
CA SER A 21 8.33 7.30 0.36
C SER A 21 9.29 6.22 -0.14
N PRO A 22 10.28 6.55 -0.98
CA PRO A 22 11.24 5.58 -1.50
C PRO A 22 12.40 5.28 -0.53
N TYR A 23 12.54 6.05 0.56
CA TYR A 23 13.69 5.96 1.46
C TYR A 23 13.50 4.81 2.47
N PRO A 24 14.44 3.83 2.55
CA PRO A 24 14.34 2.68 3.45
C PRO A 24 14.11 3.05 4.93
N GLU A 25 14.67 4.17 5.38
CA GLU A 25 14.58 4.69 6.74
C GLU A 25 13.14 5.04 7.13
N HIS A 26 12.31 5.44 6.16
CA HIS A 26 10.92 5.84 6.39
C HIS A 26 9.97 4.63 6.55
N ARG A 27 10.45 3.43 6.22
CA ARG A 27 9.70 2.16 6.38
C ARG A 27 8.29 2.26 5.78
N SER A 28 8.23 2.71 4.54
CA SER A 28 6.98 2.87 3.80
C SER A 28 6.50 1.55 3.19
N ALA A 29 5.22 1.52 2.80
CA ALA A 29 4.66 0.42 2.00
C ALA A 29 5.47 0.16 0.71
N LEU A 30 5.98 1.21 0.06
CA LEU A 30 6.85 1.08 -1.10
C LEU A 30 8.14 0.30 -0.78
N THR A 31 8.80 0.62 0.33
CA THR A 31 10.01 -0.11 0.76
C THR A 31 9.71 -1.51 1.28
N ASP A 32 8.49 -1.76 1.75
CA ASP A 32 8.08 -3.08 2.22
C ASP A 32 7.90 -4.06 1.05
N CYS A 33 7.50 -3.60 -0.14
CA CYS A 33 7.47 -4.41 -1.35
C CYS A 33 8.84 -5.03 -1.68
N THR A 34 9.93 -4.25 -1.59
CA THR A 34 11.28 -4.74 -1.88
C THR A 34 11.80 -5.66 -0.78
N LYS A 35 11.47 -5.39 0.48
CA LYS A 35 11.76 -6.29 1.62
C LYS A 35 11.07 -7.64 1.45
N LEU A 36 9.80 -7.65 1.04
CA LEU A 36 9.02 -8.89 0.83
C LEU A 36 9.64 -9.78 -0.26
N ILE A 37 10.12 -9.20 -1.36
CA ILE A 37 10.88 -9.96 -2.37
C ILE A 37 12.17 -10.51 -1.79
N SER A 38 12.92 -9.66 -1.09
CA SER A 38 14.26 -9.98 -0.60
C SER A 38 14.24 -11.03 0.51
N ALA A 39 13.12 -11.16 1.22
CA ALA A 39 12.92 -12.16 2.26
C ALA A 39 12.93 -13.62 1.74
N GLY A 40 12.81 -13.84 0.43
CA GLY A 40 13.00 -15.16 -0.17
C GLY A 40 11.89 -16.16 0.12
N PHE A 41 10.69 -15.71 0.48
CA PHE A 41 9.55 -16.59 0.71
C PHE A 41 9.23 -17.45 -0.52
N THR A 42 8.96 -18.73 -0.29
CA THR A 42 8.63 -19.69 -1.35
C THR A 42 7.16 -19.60 -1.77
N SER A 43 6.30 -19.11 -0.88
CA SER A 43 4.87 -18.89 -1.11
C SER A 43 4.56 -17.58 -1.81
N ARG A 44 3.33 -17.44 -2.34
CA ARG A 44 2.82 -16.17 -2.86
C ARG A 44 2.70 -15.16 -1.71
N THR A 45 3.39 -14.04 -1.84
CA THR A 45 3.29 -12.90 -0.92
C THR A 45 2.23 -11.92 -1.40
N ALA A 46 1.70 -11.16 -0.46
CA ALA A 46 0.80 -10.05 -0.76
C ALA A 46 1.03 -8.95 0.27
N MET A 47 0.74 -7.72 -0.13
CA MET A 47 0.73 -6.58 0.78
C MET A 47 -0.70 -6.13 1.04
N LEU A 48 -1.00 -5.80 2.29
CA LEU A 48 -2.28 -5.27 2.73
C LEU A 48 -2.12 -3.81 3.14
N ILE A 49 -2.74 -2.91 2.38
CA ILE A 49 -2.94 -1.52 2.79
C ILE A 49 -4.40 -1.38 3.19
N TYR A 50 -4.66 -1.01 4.42
CA TYR A 50 -6.00 -0.66 4.86
C TYR A 50 -6.01 0.79 5.34
N GLY A 51 -7.15 1.45 5.18
CA GLY A 51 -7.30 2.86 5.51
C GLY A 51 -8.75 3.28 5.68
N TYR A 52 -8.90 4.56 5.99
CA TYR A 52 -10.19 5.21 6.17
C TYR A 52 -10.43 6.19 5.03
N GLU A 53 -11.66 6.26 4.56
CA GLU A 53 -12.07 7.07 3.42
C GLU A 53 -12.95 8.24 3.85
N TYR A 54 -12.71 9.40 3.25
CA TYR A 54 -13.40 10.65 3.53
C TYR A 54 -13.85 11.27 2.22
N LEU A 55 -15.00 11.97 2.23
CA LEU A 55 -15.59 12.53 1.01
C LEU A 55 -14.63 13.45 0.25
N GLU A 56 -13.90 14.31 0.96
CA GLU A 56 -12.94 15.25 0.36
C GLU A 56 -11.56 14.64 0.09
N TRP A 57 -11.28 13.50 0.74
CA TRP A 57 -9.95 12.86 0.72
C TRP A 57 -10.13 11.37 0.40
N PRO A 58 -10.51 11.04 -0.85
CA PRO A 58 -10.65 9.66 -1.27
C PRO A 58 -9.30 8.95 -1.18
N MET A 59 -9.34 7.65 -0.92
CA MET A 59 -8.11 6.88 -0.75
C MET A 59 -7.46 6.54 -2.11
N GLU A 60 -8.28 6.49 -3.16
CA GLU A 60 -7.90 6.03 -4.50
C GLU A 60 -6.62 6.68 -5.06
N PRO A 61 -6.46 8.02 -5.03
CA PRO A 61 -5.28 8.66 -5.63
C PRO A 61 -3.96 8.24 -4.95
N ALA A 62 -3.99 8.01 -3.63
CA ALA A 62 -2.82 7.56 -2.88
C ALA A 62 -2.47 6.09 -3.22
N ILE A 63 -3.48 5.25 -3.45
CA ILE A 63 -3.28 3.84 -3.81
C ILE A 63 -2.77 3.72 -5.23
N GLU A 64 -3.35 4.45 -6.18
CA GLU A 64 -2.88 4.47 -7.57
C GLU A 64 -1.44 4.99 -7.68
N SER A 65 -1.11 6.04 -6.92
CA SER A 65 0.26 6.56 -6.82
C SER A 65 1.21 5.50 -6.28
N PHE A 66 0.78 4.79 -5.23
CA PHE A 66 1.55 3.69 -4.66
C PHE A 66 1.81 2.58 -5.67
N GLU A 67 0.77 2.09 -6.35
CA GLU A 67 0.91 0.99 -7.32
C GLU A 67 1.76 1.39 -8.51
N THR A 68 1.60 2.62 -8.99
CA THR A 68 2.42 3.18 -10.07
C THR A 68 3.90 3.15 -9.68
N LEU A 69 4.25 3.65 -8.50
CA LEU A 69 5.64 3.64 -8.02
C LEU A 69 6.14 2.22 -7.74
N ALA A 70 5.34 1.39 -7.06
CA ALA A 70 5.73 0.04 -6.70
C ALA A 70 5.95 -0.85 -7.94
N SER A 71 5.20 -0.63 -9.02
CA SER A 71 5.35 -1.36 -10.28
C SER A 71 6.76 -1.21 -10.90
N GLN A 72 7.49 -0.14 -10.56
CA GLN A 72 8.88 0.07 -11.00
C GLN A 72 9.88 -0.85 -10.30
N TYR A 73 9.55 -1.36 -9.11
CA TYR A 73 10.43 -2.18 -8.30
C TYR A 73 10.01 -3.64 -8.25
N VAL A 74 8.71 -3.90 -8.36
CA VAL A 74 8.11 -5.23 -8.18
C VAL A 74 6.99 -5.47 -9.18
N THR A 75 6.72 -6.73 -9.53
CA THR A 75 5.50 -7.07 -10.27
C THR A 75 4.33 -7.18 -9.31
N LEU A 76 3.39 -6.24 -9.43
CA LEU A 76 2.09 -6.32 -8.77
C LEU A 76 1.15 -7.22 -9.59
N GLY A 77 0.50 -8.14 -8.91
CA GLY A 77 -0.63 -8.89 -9.41
C GLY A 77 -1.94 -8.11 -9.25
N VAL A 78 -3.06 -8.77 -9.55
CA VAL A 78 -4.39 -8.15 -9.49
C VAL A 78 -4.70 -7.62 -8.09
N ARG A 79 -5.15 -6.37 -8.04
CA ARG A 79 -5.66 -5.72 -6.83
C ARG A 79 -6.98 -6.38 -6.40
N SER A 80 -7.09 -6.66 -5.12
CA SER A 80 -8.36 -7.06 -4.49
C SER A 80 -8.69 -6.05 -3.40
N GLN A 81 -9.96 -5.64 -3.30
CA GLN A 81 -10.41 -4.68 -2.31
C GLN A 81 -11.69 -5.12 -1.61
N SER A 82 -11.88 -4.63 -0.39
CA SER A 82 -13.10 -4.79 0.39
C SER A 82 -13.39 -3.50 1.15
N ASP A 83 -14.63 -3.01 1.02
CA ASP A 83 -15.12 -1.84 1.72
C ASP A 83 -15.82 -2.23 3.03
N VAL A 84 -15.76 -1.33 4.00
CA VAL A 84 -16.42 -1.46 5.30
C VAL A 84 -17.03 -0.11 5.66
N GLU A 85 -18.33 -0.11 5.94
CA GLU A 85 -19.09 1.07 6.34
C GLU A 85 -19.58 0.94 7.79
N GLY A 86 -20.01 2.06 8.38
CA GLY A 86 -20.65 2.05 9.70
C GLY A 86 -19.68 1.76 10.86
N LEU A 87 -18.40 2.09 10.71
CA LEU A 87 -17.42 1.97 11.78
C LEU A 87 -17.77 2.90 12.96
N VAL A 88 -17.44 2.44 14.18
CA VAL A 88 -17.81 3.10 15.45
C VAL A 88 -17.18 4.49 15.67
N HIS A 89 -16.09 4.81 14.96
CA HIS A 89 -15.36 6.05 15.20
C HIS A 89 -16.11 7.27 14.61
N PRO A 90 -16.22 8.40 15.34
CA PRO A 90 -16.97 9.57 14.86
C PRO A 90 -16.43 10.14 13.55
N ILE A 91 -15.12 10.05 13.33
CA ILE A 91 -14.41 10.55 12.13
C ILE A 91 -14.18 9.42 11.09
N HIS A 92 -13.88 8.20 11.54
CA HIS A 92 -13.40 7.11 10.68
C HIS A 92 -14.54 6.12 10.44
N ARG A 93 -15.58 6.58 9.74
CA ARG A 93 -16.84 5.81 9.60
C ARG A 93 -16.81 4.79 8.47
N ASN A 94 -15.98 5.05 7.46
CA ASN A 94 -15.81 4.18 6.31
C ASN A 94 -14.34 3.81 6.18
N GLY A 95 -14.08 2.56 5.83
CA GLY A 95 -12.74 2.07 5.60
C GLY A 95 -12.70 1.11 4.43
N ARG A 96 -11.50 0.89 3.92
CA ARG A 96 -11.26 -0.05 2.83
C ARG A 96 -9.95 -0.77 3.06
N ALA A 97 -9.96 -2.06 2.81
CA ALA A 97 -8.80 -2.93 2.79
C ALA A 97 -8.44 -3.25 1.34
N ILE A 98 -7.20 -2.97 0.97
CA ILE A 98 -6.66 -3.16 -0.38
C ILE A 98 -5.49 -4.12 -0.29
N ARG A 99 -5.58 -5.18 -1.09
CA ARG A 99 -4.55 -6.19 -1.22
C ARG A 99 -3.94 -6.10 -2.61
N GLY A 100 -2.64 -5.80 -2.63
CA GLY A 100 -1.79 -6.04 -3.79
C GLY A 100 -1.31 -7.48 -3.74
N SER A 101 -1.81 -8.35 -4.63
CA SER A 101 -1.17 -9.65 -4.81
C SER A 101 0.17 -9.46 -5.51
N GLN A 102 1.16 -10.31 -5.25
CA GLN A 102 2.42 -10.27 -5.97
C GLN A 102 2.51 -11.53 -6.82
N ASP A 103 2.65 -11.37 -8.13
CA ASP A 103 2.87 -12.49 -9.04
C ASP A 103 4.36 -12.63 -9.34
N ARG A 104 4.88 -13.86 -9.22
CA ARG A 104 6.27 -14.15 -9.61
C ARG A 104 6.43 -13.90 -11.10
N VAL A 105 7.14 -12.84 -11.48
CA VAL A 105 7.84 -12.83 -12.77
C VAL A 105 9.09 -13.68 -12.64
N ARG A 106 9.27 -14.59 -13.60
CA ARG A 106 10.42 -15.48 -13.73
C ARG A 106 11.72 -14.69 -13.51
N ARG A 107 12.66 -15.23 -12.73
CA ARG A 107 14.04 -14.74 -12.71
C ARG A 107 14.49 -14.63 -14.18
N LEU A 108 14.74 -13.41 -14.66
CA LEU A 108 15.56 -13.20 -15.84
C LEU A 108 17.00 -13.53 -15.44
N SER A 109 17.30 -14.82 -15.45
CA SER A 109 18.67 -15.30 -15.55
C SER A 109 19.15 -15.02 -16.98
N SER A 110 19.59 -13.79 -17.25
CA SER A 110 20.40 -13.49 -18.43
C SER A 110 21.05 -12.11 -18.29
N LEU A 111 22.34 -12.10 -17.94
CA LEU A 111 23.41 -11.25 -18.52
C LEU A 111 24.69 -11.37 -17.68
N CYS A 112 25.28 -12.57 -17.69
CA CYS A 112 26.72 -12.76 -17.60
C CYS A 112 27.07 -13.86 -18.62
N ALA A 113 27.44 -13.43 -19.82
CA ALA A 113 28.20 -14.19 -20.80
C ALA A 113 28.95 -13.18 -21.68
#